data_AF-A0A0E9LVJ5-F1
#
_entry.id   AF-A0A0E9LVJ5-F1
#
_cell.length_a   1.000
_cell.length_b   1.000
_cell.length_c   1.000
_cell.angle_alpha   90.00
_cell.angle_beta   90.00
_cell.angle_gamma   90.00
#
_symmetry.space_group_name_H-M   'P 1'
#
loop_
_entity.id
_entity.type
_entity.pdbx_description
1 polymer ?
#
loop_
_entity_poly.entity_id
_entity_poly.type
_entity_poly.pdbx_seq_one_letter_code
_entity_poly.pdbx_strand_id
1 'polypeptide(L)'
;MFLLGFYAGKKQLLKEVTTHLPFFRKMAVWGLSTGLLAGLAYAYFKMETDLGTPTFESVLAMALNAFGGPLLSLGYVSTILLLIHTERMKRCAKWLASVGRMALSNYLMHSIIAALLFHSYGFALYGKVSIWQGALLSLAIFAIQIPLSIAWLNYFRFGPFEWLWRSLTYLKWQPFVNPNQLTDQRT
;
A
#
# COMPACT_ATOMS: atom_id res chain seq x y z
N MET A 1 -6.10 -2.17 -16.55
CA MET A 1 -5.27 -1.46 -15.55
C MET A 1 -3.78 -1.43 -15.90
N PHE A 2 -3.15 -2.56 -16.27
CA PHE A 2 -1.72 -2.62 -16.60
C PHE A 2 -1.27 -1.63 -17.70
N LEU A 3 -2.04 -1.53 -18.80
CA LEU A 3 -1.73 -0.62 -19.91
C LEU A 3 -1.81 0.87 -19.54
N LEU A 4 -2.75 1.25 -18.67
CA LEU A 4 -2.87 2.62 -18.16
C LEU A 4 -1.65 2.99 -17.31
N GLY A 5 -1.18 2.06 -16.45
CA GLY A 5 0.05 2.23 -15.68
C GLY A 5 1.29 2.36 -16.58
N PHE A 6 1.39 1.52 -17.61
CA PHE A 6 2.48 1.59 -18.59
C PHE A 6 2.49 2.93 -19.36
N TYR A 7 1.33 3.38 -19.83
CA TYR A 7 1.20 4.67 -20.52
C TYR A 7 1.58 5.85 -19.60
N ALA A 8 1.13 5.83 -18.34
CA ALA A 8 1.47 6.86 -17.36
C ALA A 8 2.98 6.90 -17.05
N GLY A 9 3.62 5.73 -16.97
CA GLY A 9 5.07 5.60 -16.82
C GLY A 9 5.83 6.12 -18.03
N LYS A 10 5.41 5.76 -19.25
CA LYS A 10 6.06 6.21 -20.50
C LYS A 10 5.99 7.72 -20.68
N LYS A 11 4.88 8.35 -20.31
CA LYS A 11 4.72 9.81 -20.36
C LYS A 11 5.37 10.56 -19.19
N GLN A 12 6.04 9.87 -18.27
CA GLN A 12 6.64 10.46 -17.06
C GLN A 12 5.68 11.37 -16.27
N LEU A 13 4.38 11.10 -16.35
CA LEU A 13 3.34 11.93 -15.73
C LEU A 13 3.51 12.02 -14.20
N LEU A 14 4.18 11.04 -13.61
CA LEU A 14 4.50 10.97 -12.17
C LEU A 14 5.76 11.77 -11.79
N LYS A 15 6.59 12.16 -12.76
CA LYS A 15 7.80 12.97 -12.56
C LYS A 15 7.50 14.47 -12.69
N GLU A 16 6.50 14.83 -13.49
CA GLU A 16 6.06 16.20 -13.76
C GLU A 16 4.68 16.52 -13.15
N VAL A 17 4.37 15.95 -11.99
CA VAL A 17 3.06 16.12 -11.33
C VAL A 17 2.74 17.59 -11.06
N THR A 18 3.75 18.40 -10.72
CA THR A 18 3.62 19.84 -10.47
C THR A 18 3.17 20.62 -11.70
N THR A 19 3.50 20.15 -12.91
CA THR A 19 3.10 20.78 -14.17
C THR A 19 1.63 20.49 -14.52
N HIS A 20 1.11 19.35 -14.05
CA HIS A 20 -0.24 18.86 -14.36
C HIS A 20 -1.20 18.86 -13.15
N LEU A 21 -0.96 19.68 -12.13
CA LEU A 21 -1.79 19.75 -10.93
C LEU A 21 -3.30 19.91 -11.21
N PRO A 22 -3.75 20.77 -12.15
CA PRO A 22 -5.19 20.91 -12.45
C PRO A 22 -5.81 19.62 -12.99
N PHE A 23 -5.05 18.84 -13.77
CA PHE A 23 -5.50 17.55 -14.30
C PHE A 23 -5.68 16.54 -13.16
N PHE A 24 -4.68 16.39 -12.29
CA PHE A 24 -4.77 15.49 -11.13
C PHE A 24 -5.86 15.91 -10.15
N ARG A 25 -6.12 17.21 -9.97
CA ARG A 25 -7.21 17.70 -9.10
C ARG A 25 -8.58 17.33 -9.67
N LYS A 26 -8.79 17.50 -10.98
CA LYS A 26 -10.01 17.04 -11.64
C LYS A 26 -10.16 15.52 -11.55
N MET A 27 -9.08 14.77 -11.80
CA MET A 27 -9.09 13.31 -11.71
C MET A 27 -9.36 12.82 -10.28
N ALA A 28 -8.84 13.51 -9.26
CA ALA A 28 -9.16 13.24 -7.86
C ALA A 28 -10.65 13.46 -7.56
N VAL A 29 -11.19 14.63 -7.89
CA VAL A 29 -12.60 14.96 -7.60
C VAL A 29 -13.54 14.04 -8.36
N TRP A 30 -13.38 13.90 -9.68
CA TRP A 30 -14.26 13.07 -10.49
C TRP A 30 -14.09 11.58 -10.16
N GLY A 31 -12.85 11.09 -10.01
CA GLY A 31 -12.59 9.70 -9.65
C GLY A 31 -13.15 9.32 -8.29
N LEU A 32 -12.98 10.18 -7.27
CA LEU A 32 -13.55 9.94 -5.95
C LEU A 32 -15.06 10.03 -5.96
N SER A 33 -15.65 11.08 -6.53
CA SER A 33 -17.11 11.26 -6.54
C SER A 33 -17.80 10.14 -7.32
N THR A 34 -17.40 9.90 -8.56
CA THR A 34 -18.04 8.88 -9.40
C THR A 34 -17.74 7.46 -8.93
N GLY A 35 -16.51 7.18 -8.49
CA GLY A 35 -16.13 5.89 -7.94
C GLY A 35 -16.84 5.57 -6.63
N LEU A 36 -17.00 6.56 -5.74
CA LEU A 36 -17.71 6.38 -4.48
C LEU A 36 -19.21 6.17 -4.71
N LEU A 37 -19.84 6.97 -5.59
CA LEU A 37 -21.25 6.78 -5.96
C LEU A 37 -21.49 5.40 -6.57
N ALA A 38 -20.62 4.96 -7.49
CA ALA A 38 -20.71 3.63 -8.08
C ALA A 38 -20.51 2.51 -7.03
N GLY A 39 -19.58 2.71 -6.08
CA GLY A 39 -19.34 1.76 -5.00
C GLY A 39 -20.49 1.66 -4.01
N LEU A 40 -21.12 2.79 -3.66
CA LEU A 40 -22.31 2.82 -2.80
C LEU A 40 -23.51 2.18 -3.49
N ALA A 41 -23.72 2.47 -4.78
CA ALA A 41 -24.76 1.84 -5.58
C ALA A 41 -24.53 0.32 -5.68
N TYR A 42 -23.30 -0.12 -5.93
CA TYR A 42 -22.96 -1.54 -5.91
C TYR A 42 -23.24 -2.20 -4.56
N ALA A 43 -22.85 -1.55 -3.45
CA ALA A 43 -23.10 -2.07 -2.11
C ALA A 43 -24.61 -2.22 -1.82
N TYR A 44 -25.40 -1.24 -2.27
CA TYR A 44 -26.87 -1.28 -2.18
C TYR A 44 -27.46 -2.48 -2.94
N PHE A 45 -27.16 -2.62 -4.23
CA PHE A 45 -27.65 -3.74 -5.04
C PHE A 45 -27.18 -5.11 -4.52
N LYS A 46 -25.96 -5.19 -3.99
CA LYS A 46 -25.46 -6.44 -3.39
C LYS A 46 -26.25 -6.87 -2.15
N MET A 47 -26.81 -5.92 -1.39
CA MET A 47 -27.60 -6.25 -0.19
C MET A 47 -29.01 -6.72 -0.54
N GLU A 48 -29.53 -6.34 -1.71
CA GLU A 48 -30.92 -6.58 -2.12
C GLU A 48 -31.06 -7.71 -3.15
N THR A 49 -30.01 -7.96 -3.94
CA THR A 49 -30.02 -8.92 -5.05
C THR A 49 -28.97 -10.01 -4.85
N ASP A 50 -29.34 -11.27 -5.09
CA ASP A 50 -28.36 -12.36 -5.21
C ASP A 50 -27.57 -12.21 -6.52
N LEU A 51 -26.32 -11.76 -6.39
CA LEU A 51 -25.38 -11.55 -7.50
C LEU A 51 -25.03 -12.84 -8.26
N GLY A 52 -25.40 -14.03 -7.74
CA GLY A 52 -25.26 -15.31 -8.44
C GLY A 52 -26.31 -15.54 -9.52
N THR A 53 -27.40 -14.77 -9.55
CA THR A 53 -28.47 -14.89 -10.54
C THR A 53 -28.33 -13.82 -11.63
N PRO A 54 -28.42 -14.16 -12.93
CA PRO A 54 -28.25 -13.19 -14.02
C PRO A 54 -29.53 -12.36 -14.24
N THR A 55 -29.79 -11.43 -13.33
CA THR A 55 -30.84 -10.41 -13.44
C THR A 55 -30.27 -9.10 -13.96
N PHE A 56 -31.12 -8.18 -14.43
CA PHE A 56 -30.66 -6.85 -14.87
C PHE A 56 -29.91 -6.11 -13.75
N GLU A 57 -30.39 -6.23 -12.51
CA GLU A 57 -29.77 -5.62 -11.33
C GLU A 57 -28.40 -6.20 -11.03
N SER A 58 -28.21 -7.52 -11.13
CA SER A 58 -26.91 -8.13 -10.89
C SER A 58 -25.89 -7.77 -11.97
N VAL A 59 -26.32 -7.69 -13.24
CA VAL A 59 -25.48 -7.21 -14.35
C VAL A 59 -25.11 -5.74 -14.15
N LEU A 60 -26.05 -4.90 -13.74
CA LEU A 60 -25.79 -3.49 -13.43
C LEU A 60 -24.82 -3.35 -12.25
N ALA A 61 -25.01 -4.12 -11.18
CA ALA A 61 -24.12 -4.14 -10.02
C ALA A 61 -22.69 -4.57 -10.41
N MET A 62 -22.54 -5.61 -11.25
CA MET A 62 -21.24 -6.04 -11.77
C MET A 62 -20.57 -4.94 -12.60
N ALA A 63 -21.31 -4.26 -13.47
CA ALA A 63 -20.78 -3.13 -14.25
C ALA A 63 -20.33 -1.98 -13.35
N LEU A 64 -21.15 -1.61 -12.35
CA LEU A 64 -20.82 -0.57 -11.37
C LEU A 64 -19.53 -0.90 -10.62
N ASN A 65 -19.33 -2.16 -10.20
CA ASN A 65 -18.09 -2.58 -9.55
C ASN A 65 -16.89 -2.58 -10.52
N ALA A 66 -17.08 -3.10 -11.74
CA ALA A 66 -16.02 -3.22 -12.75
C ALA A 66 -15.45 -1.86 -13.19
N PHE A 67 -16.29 -0.82 -13.27
CA PHE A 67 -15.86 0.54 -13.64
C PHE A 67 -15.62 1.44 -12.42
N GLY A 68 -16.43 1.31 -11.38
CA GLY A 68 -16.33 2.10 -10.16
C GLY A 68 -15.02 1.88 -9.41
N GLY A 69 -14.56 0.62 -9.30
CA GLY A 69 -13.29 0.29 -8.66
C GLY A 69 -12.09 1.01 -9.30
N PRO A 70 -11.88 0.88 -10.62
CA PRO A 70 -10.86 1.64 -11.33
C PRO A 70 -10.96 3.15 -11.21
N LEU A 71 -12.15 3.73 -11.35
CA LEU A 71 -12.36 5.18 -11.22
C LEU A 71 -11.97 5.67 -9.82
N LEU A 72 -12.41 4.94 -8.79
CA LEU A 72 -12.06 5.23 -7.41
C LEU A 72 -10.55 5.10 -7.17
N SER A 73 -9.90 4.09 -7.77
CA SER A 73 -8.44 3.92 -7.70
C SER A 73 -7.68 5.10 -8.33
N LEU A 74 -8.15 5.63 -9.47
CA LEU A 74 -7.59 6.83 -10.08
C LEU A 74 -7.78 8.06 -9.19
N GLY A 75 -8.94 8.16 -8.54
CA GLY A 75 -9.22 9.17 -7.51
C GLY A 75 -8.21 9.11 -6.36
N TYR A 76 -7.98 7.92 -5.80
CA TYR A 76 -7.00 7.72 -4.72
C TYR A 76 -5.56 8.04 -5.16
N VAL A 77 -5.11 7.51 -6.31
CA VAL A 77 -3.76 7.77 -6.82
C VAL A 77 -3.55 9.26 -7.04
N SER A 78 -4.49 9.94 -7.68
CA SER A 78 -4.43 11.40 -7.89
C SER A 78 -4.35 12.17 -6.59
N THR A 79 -5.16 11.77 -5.60
CA THR A 79 -5.18 12.41 -4.29
C THR A 79 -3.85 12.23 -3.56
N ILE A 80 -3.29 11.02 -3.57
CA ILE A 80 -1.98 10.73 -2.97
C ILE A 80 -0.88 11.55 -3.66
N LEU A 81 -0.91 11.63 -4.99
CA LEU A 81 0.05 12.43 -5.76
C LEU A 81 -0.04 13.93 -5.44
N LEU A 82 -1.25 14.47 -5.27
CA LEU A 82 -1.41 15.87 -4.86
C LEU A 82 -0.92 16.09 -3.42
N LEU A 83 -1.24 15.15 -2.52
CA LEU A 83 -0.89 15.24 -1.11
C LEU A 83 0.62 15.16 -0.89
N ILE A 84 1.35 14.28 -1.59
CA ILE A 84 2.80 14.08 -1.37
C ILE A 84 3.63 15.32 -1.69
N HIS A 85 3.08 16.29 -2.44
CA HIS A 85 3.73 17.57 -2.73
C HIS A 85 3.61 18.60 -1.59
N THR A 86 2.76 18.35 -0.59
CA THR A 86 2.64 19.22 0.60
C THR A 86 3.77 18.98 1.59
N GLU A 87 4.28 20.02 2.24
CA GLU A 87 5.39 19.92 3.21
C GLU A 87 5.10 18.96 4.38
N ARG A 88 3.84 18.89 4.83
CA ARG A 88 3.42 17.94 5.87
C ARG A 88 3.56 16.50 5.40
N MET A 89 3.09 16.19 4.19
CA MET A 89 3.14 14.83 3.66
C MET A 89 4.52 14.43 3.18
N LYS A 90 5.36 15.36 2.70
CA LYS A 90 6.79 15.06 2.45
C LYS A 90 7.47 14.54 3.70
N ARG A 91 7.20 15.17 4.86
CA ARG A 91 7.72 14.68 6.15
C ARG A 91 7.19 13.28 6.47
N CYS A 92 5.87 13.05 6.42
CA CYS A 92 5.29 11.73 6.66
C CYS A 92 5.82 10.65 5.69
N ALA A 93 5.94 11.00 4.41
CA ALA A 93 6.46 10.12 3.37
C ALA A 93 7.92 9.73 3.64
N LYS A 94 8.73 10.61 4.23
CA LYS A 94 10.11 10.26 4.63
C LYS A 94 10.13 9.14 5.68
N TRP A 95 9.22 9.17 6.66
CA TRP A 95 9.09 8.10 7.66
C TRP A 95 8.59 6.80 7.03
N LEU A 96 7.55 6.90 6.21
CA LEU A 96 6.96 5.75 5.51
C LEU A 96 7.89 5.15 4.44
N ALA A 97 8.79 5.94 3.86
CA ALA A 97 9.73 5.47 2.86
C ALA A 97 10.66 4.38 3.40
N SER A 98 11.08 4.46 4.67
CA SER A 98 11.87 3.40 5.29
C SER A 98 11.10 2.09 5.40
N VAL A 99 9.84 2.15 5.84
CA VAL A 99 8.97 0.96 5.90
C VAL A 99 8.70 0.38 4.52
N GLY A 100 8.50 1.24 3.50
CA GLY A 100 8.30 0.83 2.12
C GLY A 100 9.54 0.19 1.48
N ARG A 101 10.74 0.64 1.83
CA ARG A 101 12.01 -0.01 1.41
C ARG A 101 12.18 -1.41 2.01
N MET A 102 11.49 -1.71 3.11
CA MET A 102 11.46 -3.00 3.79
C MET A 102 10.08 -3.67 3.71
N ALA A 103 9.33 -3.43 2.63
CA ALA A 103 7.94 -3.89 2.51
C ALA A 103 7.79 -5.42 2.66
N LEU A 104 8.67 -6.22 2.04
CA LEU A 104 8.63 -7.69 2.12
C LEU A 104 9.01 -8.17 3.53
N SER A 105 10.08 -7.61 4.10
CA SER A 105 10.50 -7.96 5.47
C SER A 105 9.44 -7.59 6.50
N ASN A 106 8.85 -6.40 6.39
CA ASN A 106 7.80 -5.93 7.30
C ASN A 106 6.51 -6.74 7.14
N TYR A 107 6.15 -7.12 5.92
CA TYR A 107 5.02 -8.01 5.66
C TYR A 107 5.20 -9.37 6.33
N LEU A 108 6.39 -9.98 6.18
CA LEU A 108 6.70 -11.26 6.81
C LEU A 108 6.73 -11.14 8.33
N MET A 109 7.34 -10.09 8.87
CA MET A 109 7.33 -9.83 10.31
C MET A 109 5.90 -9.67 10.84
N HIS A 110 5.06 -8.90 10.16
CA HIS A 110 3.66 -8.71 10.56
C HIS A 110 2.89 -10.03 10.50
N SER A 111 3.11 -10.83 9.46
CA SER A 111 2.48 -12.15 9.29
C SER A 111 2.90 -13.13 10.38
N ILE A 112 4.19 -13.16 10.74
CA ILE A 112 4.71 -14.00 11.83
C ILE A 112 4.09 -13.57 13.16
N ILE A 113 4.05 -12.27 13.45
CA ILE A 113 3.42 -11.74 14.67
C ILE A 113 1.94 -12.11 14.71
N ALA A 114 1.20 -11.90 13.62
CA ALA A 114 -0.21 -12.25 13.55
C ALA A 114 -0.42 -13.76 13.71
N ALA A 115 0.42 -14.58 13.10
CA ALA A 115 0.36 -16.04 13.25
C ALA A 115 0.59 -16.44 14.72
N LEU A 116 1.61 -15.91 15.39
CA LEU A 116 1.86 -16.18 16.81
C LEU A 116 0.71 -15.69 17.71
N LEU A 117 0.05 -14.59 17.38
CA LEU A 117 -1.06 -14.07 18.20
C LEU A 117 -2.34 -14.88 18.00
N PHE A 118 -2.70 -15.21 16.76
CA PHE A 118 -4.02 -15.77 16.45
C PHE A 118 -4.04 -17.29 16.32
N HIS A 119 -2.94 -17.94 15.94
CA HIS A 119 -2.93 -19.40 15.76
C HIS A 119 -2.90 -20.15 17.11
N SER A 120 -3.36 -21.41 17.06
CA SER A 120 -3.46 -22.30 18.22
C SER A 120 -2.13 -22.61 18.90
N TYR A 121 -1.02 -22.58 18.16
CA TYR A 121 0.33 -22.82 18.69
C TYR A 121 0.95 -21.61 19.41
N GLY A 122 0.30 -20.44 19.37
CA GLY A 122 0.77 -19.23 20.03
C GLY A 122 -0.19 -18.79 21.14
N PHE A 123 -0.79 -17.61 21.01
CA PHE A 123 -1.73 -17.08 22.02
C PHE A 123 -3.19 -17.49 21.79
N ALA A 124 -3.48 -18.18 20.68
CA ALA A 124 -4.81 -18.70 20.34
C ALA A 124 -5.93 -17.64 20.50
N LEU A 125 -5.67 -16.42 20.01
CA LEU A 125 -6.59 -15.28 20.08
C LEU A 125 -7.68 -15.29 18.98
N TYR A 126 -7.65 -16.26 18.07
CA TYR A 126 -8.66 -16.38 17.03
C TYR A 126 -10.07 -16.52 17.64
N GLY A 127 -11.00 -15.70 17.18
CA GLY A 127 -12.38 -15.63 17.70
C GLY A 127 -12.53 -15.00 19.09
N LYS A 128 -11.43 -14.62 19.77
CA LYS A 128 -11.45 -14.00 21.11
C LYS A 128 -11.25 -12.48 21.08
N VAL A 129 -10.86 -11.94 19.94
CA VAL A 129 -10.55 -10.53 19.73
C VAL A 129 -11.55 -9.96 18.75
N SER A 130 -12.14 -8.81 19.10
CA SER A 130 -13.07 -8.12 18.22
C SER A 130 -12.35 -7.46 17.05
N ILE A 131 -13.08 -7.12 15.98
CA ILE A 131 -12.52 -6.49 14.78
C ILE A 131 -11.78 -5.19 15.12
N TRP A 132 -12.34 -4.36 16.01
CA TRP A 132 -11.71 -3.09 16.38
C TRP A 132 -10.44 -3.30 17.21
N GLN A 133 -10.40 -4.31 18.08
CA GLN A 133 -9.20 -4.66 18.86
C GLN A 133 -8.10 -5.18 17.92
N GLY A 134 -8.45 -6.02 16.95
CA GLY A 134 -7.54 -6.50 15.93
C GLY A 134 -6.97 -5.35 15.07
N ALA A 135 -7.80 -4.38 14.70
CA ALA A 135 -7.36 -3.19 13.99
C ALA A 135 -6.38 -2.36 14.82
N LEU A 136 -6.67 -2.11 16.11
CA LEU A 136 -5.80 -1.36 17.01
C LEU A 136 -4.45 -2.08 17.21
N LEU A 137 -4.48 -3.41 17.36
CA LEU A 137 -3.29 -4.24 17.47
C LEU A 137 -2.42 -4.16 16.20
N SER A 138 -3.03 -4.26 15.01
CA SER A 138 -2.32 -4.12 13.74
C SER A 138 -1.67 -2.75 13.60
N LEU A 139 -2.38 -1.68 13.98
CA LEU A 139 -1.83 -0.32 14.01
C LEU A 139 -0.68 -0.19 15.00
N ALA A 140 -0.77 -0.80 16.18
CA ALA A 140 0.30 -0.81 17.17
C ALA A 140 1.56 -1.52 16.65
N ILE A 141 1.40 -2.70 16.05
CA ILE A 141 2.51 -3.44 15.42
C ILE A 141 3.16 -2.59 14.32
N PHE A 142 2.35 -2.00 13.45
CA PHE A 142 2.85 -1.15 12.37
C PHE A 142 3.58 0.09 12.89
N ALA A 143 3.05 0.73 13.93
CA ALA A 143 3.69 1.88 14.56
C ALA A 143 5.07 1.56 15.13
N ILE A 144 5.27 0.33 15.64
CA ILE A 144 6.57 -0.18 16.10
C ILE A 144 7.49 -0.52 14.91
N GLN A 145 6.95 -1.06 13.82
CA GLN A 145 7.74 -1.38 12.62
C GLN A 145 8.36 -0.14 11.96
N ILE A 146 7.75 1.04 12.09
CA ILE A 146 8.30 2.30 11.54
C ILE A 146 9.70 2.63 12.09
N PRO A 147 9.90 2.85 13.41
CA PRO A 147 11.21 3.16 13.95
C PRO A 147 12.20 2.00 13.78
N LEU A 148 11.75 0.75 13.86
CA LEU A 148 12.62 -0.41 13.60
C LEU A 148 13.15 -0.42 12.16
N SER A 149 12.30 -0.15 11.18
CA SER A 149 12.71 -0.05 9.77
C SER A 149 13.69 1.10 9.54
N ILE A 150 13.50 2.22 10.23
CA ILE A 150 14.39 3.38 10.14
C ILE A 150 15.75 3.05 10.76
N ALA A 151 15.76 2.52 11.99
CA ALA A 151 16.98 2.11 12.67
C ALA A 151 17.74 1.08 11.84
N TRP A 152 17.05 0.07 11.29
CA TRP A 152 17.63 -0.94 10.43
C TRP A 152 18.32 -0.35 9.21
N LEU A 153 17.64 0.54 8.49
CA LEU A 153 18.18 1.13 7.26
C LEU A 153 19.26 2.18 7.48
N ASN A 154 19.50 2.60 8.73
CA ASN A 154 20.69 3.38 9.05
C ASN A 154 21.96 2.52 8.95
N TYR A 155 21.87 1.23 9.25
CA TYR A 155 22.99 0.28 9.21
C TYR A 155 23.04 -0.55 7.92
N PHE A 156 21.89 -0.97 7.40
CA PHE A 156 21.78 -1.87 6.24
C PHE A 156 21.14 -1.17 5.03
N ARG A 157 21.50 -1.62 3.82
CA ARG A 157 20.97 -1.01 2.57
C ARG A 157 19.55 -1.48 2.23
N PHE A 158 19.20 -2.69 2.69
CA PHE A 158 17.96 -3.38 2.37
C PHE A 158 17.43 -4.06 3.62
N GLY A 159 16.13 -4.38 3.63
CA GLY A 159 15.64 -5.37 4.58
C GLY A 159 16.21 -6.76 4.26
N PRO A 160 16.23 -7.66 5.25
CA PRO A 160 16.85 -8.98 5.11
C PRO A 160 16.24 -9.79 3.97
N PHE A 161 14.92 -9.81 3.84
CA PHE A 161 14.23 -10.56 2.80
C PHE A 161 14.30 -9.88 1.43
N GLU A 162 14.32 -8.54 1.38
CA GLU A 162 14.56 -7.81 0.13
C GLU A 162 15.96 -8.08 -0.41
N TRP A 163 16.96 -8.12 0.47
CA TRP A 163 18.33 -8.47 0.09
C TRP A 163 18.43 -9.89 -0.43
N LEU A 164 17.79 -10.85 0.25
CA LEU A 164 17.73 -12.24 -0.19
C LEU A 164 17.07 -12.34 -1.56
N TRP A 165 15.89 -11.73 -1.71
CA TRP A 165 15.14 -11.73 -2.96
C TRP A 165 15.93 -11.13 -4.13
N ARG A 166 16.59 -9.99 -3.91
CA ARG A 166 17.44 -9.35 -4.94
C ARG A 166 18.65 -10.21 -5.27
N SER A 167 19.31 -10.78 -4.27
CA SER A 167 20.48 -11.62 -4.48
C SER A 167 20.14 -12.89 -5.27
N LEU A 168 18.97 -13.48 -5.00
CA LEU A 168 18.44 -14.61 -5.76
C LEU A 168 18.05 -14.21 -7.19
N THR A 169 17.31 -13.11 -7.37
CA THR A 169 16.82 -12.66 -8.68
C THR A 169 17.97 -12.33 -9.63
N TYR A 170 19.02 -11.68 -9.13
CA TYR A 170 20.19 -11.31 -9.93
C TYR A 170 21.30 -12.36 -9.89
N LEU A 171 21.12 -13.47 -9.16
CA LEU A 171 22.12 -14.52 -8.94
C LEU A 171 23.48 -13.96 -8.48
N LYS A 172 23.45 -12.86 -7.72
CA LYS A 172 24.64 -12.11 -7.28
C LYS A 172 24.42 -11.58 -5.87
N TRP A 173 25.37 -11.87 -4.98
CA TRP A 173 25.37 -11.36 -3.61
C TRP A 173 25.44 -9.83 -3.61
N GLN A 174 24.37 -9.20 -3.17
CA GLN A 174 24.31 -7.74 -3.08
C GLN A 174 25.05 -7.25 -1.83
N PRO A 175 25.66 -6.05 -1.86
CA PRO A 175 26.23 -5.45 -0.65
C PRO A 175 25.11 -5.15 0.37
N PHE A 176 25.24 -5.72 1.57
CA PHE A 176 24.18 -5.66 2.59
C PHE A 176 24.33 -4.46 3.53
N VAL A 177 25.56 -4.16 3.96
CA VAL A 177 25.87 -3.06 4.89
C VAL A 177 25.93 -1.71 4.14
N ASN A 178 25.47 -0.65 4.79
CA ASN A 178 25.49 0.70 4.24
C ASN A 178 26.94 1.25 4.17
N PRO A 179 27.45 1.68 3.00
CA PRO A 179 28.84 2.14 2.86
C PRO A 179 29.24 3.28 3.80
N ASN A 180 28.30 4.17 4.13
CA ASN A 180 28.56 5.31 5.02
C ASN A 180 28.97 4.87 6.44
N GLN A 181 28.60 3.66 6.86
CA GLN A 181 29.01 3.08 8.14
C GLN A 181 30.41 2.44 8.09
N LEU A 182 30.88 2.03 6.90
CA LEU A 182 32.20 1.42 6.72
C LEU A 182 33.33 2.47 6.74
N THR A 183 33.02 3.73 6.45
CA THR A 183 33.94 4.86 6.53
C THR A 183 34.18 5.34 7.96
N ASP A 184 33.17 5.31 8.83
CA ASP A 184 33.27 5.75 10.24
C ASP A 184 34.06 4.77 11.12
N GLN A 185 34.19 3.51 10.72
CA GLN A 185 34.98 2.51 11.46
C GLN A 185 36.46 2.44 11.06
N ARG A 186 36.90 3.28 10.12
CA ARG A 186 38.30 3.34 9.64
C ARG A 186 39.07 4.59 10.10
N THR A 187 38.43 5.45 10.91
CA THR A 187 39.01 6.63 11.57
C THR A 187 39.02 6.44 13.06
#